data_AF-A0AA37RKU5-F1
#
_entry.id   AF-A0AA37RKU5-F1
#
_cell.length_a   1.000
_cell.length_b   1.000
_cell.length_c   1.000
_cell.angle_alpha   90.00
_cell.angle_beta   90.00
_cell.angle_gamma   90.00
#
_symmetry.space_group_name_H-M   'P 1'
#
loop_
_entity.id
_entity.type
_entity.pdbx_description
1 polymer ?
#
loop_
_entity_poly.entity_id
_entity_poly.type
_entity_poly.pdbx_seq_one_letter_code
_entity_poly.pdbx_strand_id
1 'polypeptide(L)'
;MEVLGTDTVTADVAKAWTQVYWLMAEALIDLERSLYADSDVADGDVIRQLRVTSRVDDPSGAVLLSVRGDVANHAPGQYVSVGVTMPDGARQLRQYSLVNAPENNELTFVVKPVGADGDHPAGEVSNWIQANVWSATFSM
;
A
#
# COMPACT_ATOMS: atom_id res chain seq x y z
N MET A 1 12.02 -26.95 -12.32
CA MET A 1 12.08 -27.00 -13.80
C MET A 1 10.68 -27.15 -14.39
N GLU A 2 9.71 -26.38 -13.90
CA GLU A 2 8.32 -26.54 -14.31
C GLU A 2 7.99 -25.74 -15.59
N VAL A 3 8.71 -24.64 -15.83
CA VAL A 3 8.41 -23.71 -16.93
C VAL A 3 9.43 -23.79 -18.08
N LEU A 4 10.73 -23.93 -17.79
CA LEU A 4 11.81 -23.85 -18.79
C LEU A 4 12.36 -25.22 -19.28
N GLY A 5 11.92 -26.32 -18.67
CA GLY A 5 12.43 -27.66 -18.95
C GLY A 5 13.84 -27.95 -18.40
N THR A 6 14.16 -29.23 -18.27
CA THR A 6 15.43 -29.72 -17.71
C THR A 6 16.65 -29.41 -18.56
N ASP A 7 16.46 -29.39 -19.88
CA ASP A 7 17.56 -29.28 -20.84
C ASP A 7 18.04 -27.82 -21.00
N THR A 8 17.22 -26.84 -20.59
CA THR A 8 17.54 -25.40 -20.63
C THR A 8 18.14 -24.91 -19.31
N VAL A 9 17.64 -25.40 -18.17
CA VAL A 9 18.12 -25.01 -16.85
C VAL A 9 19.17 -26.01 -16.39
N THR A 10 20.36 -25.99 -17.00
CA THR A 10 21.47 -26.84 -16.53
C THR A 10 21.79 -26.55 -15.06
N ALA A 11 22.49 -27.48 -14.39
CA ALA A 11 22.88 -27.30 -12.99
C ALA A 11 23.67 -25.99 -12.75
N ASP A 12 24.53 -25.62 -13.70
CA ASP A 12 25.30 -24.37 -13.63
C ASP A 12 24.43 -23.14 -13.80
N VAL A 13 23.43 -23.18 -14.69
CA VAL A 13 22.45 -22.08 -14.86
C VAL A 13 21.60 -21.92 -13.60
N ALA A 14 21.12 -23.01 -13.01
CA ALA A 14 20.37 -22.97 -11.76
C ALA A 14 21.20 -22.38 -10.61
N LYS A 15 22.47 -22.77 -10.53
CA LYS A 15 23.42 -22.26 -9.52
C LYS A 15 23.67 -20.76 -9.70
N ALA A 16 23.88 -20.29 -10.93
CA ALA A 16 24.09 -18.88 -11.22
C ALA A 16 22.86 -18.03 -10.84
N TRP A 17 21.65 -18.46 -11.20
CA TRP A 17 20.42 -17.75 -10.80
C TRP A 17 20.20 -17.76 -9.29
N THR A 18 20.54 -18.86 -8.61
CA THR A 18 20.49 -18.93 -7.14
C THR A 18 21.43 -17.90 -6.52
N GLN A 19 22.63 -17.72 -7.06
CA GLN A 19 23.58 -16.71 -6.57
C GLN A 19 23.06 -15.28 -6.80
N VAL A 20 22.51 -14.99 -7.98
CA VAL A 20 21.93 -13.68 -8.31
C VAL A 20 20.73 -13.38 -7.41
N TYR A 21 19.88 -14.38 -7.15
CA TYR A 21 18.75 -14.24 -6.24
C TYR A 21 19.23 -13.82 -4.85
N TRP A 22 20.19 -14.54 -4.27
CA TRP A 22 20.65 -14.24 -2.91
C TRP A 22 21.38 -12.90 -2.83
N LEU A 23 22.18 -12.54 -3.84
CA LEU A 23 22.81 -11.22 -3.91
C LEU A 23 21.78 -10.08 -3.89
N MET A 24 20.71 -10.20 -4.67
CA MET A 24 19.64 -9.19 -4.68
C MET A 24 18.81 -9.23 -3.40
N ALA A 25 18.52 -10.43 -2.88
CA ALA A 25 17.73 -10.59 -1.66
C ALA A 25 18.45 -9.95 -0.47
N GLU A 26 19.74 -10.20 -0.29
CA GLU A 26 20.55 -9.59 0.78
C GLU A 26 20.55 -8.05 0.67
N ALA A 27 20.78 -7.52 -0.54
CA ALA A 27 20.77 -6.07 -0.76
C ALA A 27 19.40 -5.42 -0.46
N LEU A 28 18.30 -6.06 -0.86
CA LEU A 28 16.94 -5.55 -0.61
C LEU A 28 16.57 -5.66 0.88
N ILE A 29 16.92 -6.75 1.55
CA ILE A 29 16.71 -6.93 2.99
C ILE A 29 17.43 -5.84 3.79
N ASP A 30 18.69 -5.56 3.45
CA ASP A 30 19.46 -4.54 4.15
C ASP A 30 18.92 -3.13 3.89
N LEU A 31 18.44 -2.86 2.67
CA LEU A 31 17.76 -1.60 2.35
C LEU A 31 16.46 -1.44 3.15
N GLU A 32 15.61 -2.47 3.21
CA GLU A 32 14.36 -2.46 3.97
C GLU A 32 14.60 -2.25 5.47
N ARG A 33 15.61 -2.91 6.05
CA ARG A 33 16.04 -2.68 7.43
C ARG A 33 16.45 -1.24 7.69
N SER A 34 17.20 -0.63 6.78
CA SER A 34 17.57 0.78 6.88
C SER A 34 16.31 1.67 6.88
N LEU A 35 15.35 1.39 5.99
CA LEU A 35 14.09 2.15 5.93
C LEU A 35 13.27 2.03 7.21
N TYR A 36 13.24 0.85 7.84
CA TYR A 36 12.58 0.64 9.13
C TYR A 36 13.29 1.41 10.26
N ALA A 37 14.61 1.32 10.34
CA ALA A 37 15.40 2.05 11.33
C ALA A 37 15.26 3.57 11.20
N ASP A 38 15.30 4.10 9.98
CA ASP A 38 15.15 5.54 9.70
C ASP A 38 13.75 6.06 10.05
N SER A 39 12.74 5.18 10.03
CA SER A 39 11.36 5.49 10.39
C SER A 39 11.03 5.25 11.86
N ASP A 40 12.00 4.78 12.66
CA ASP A 40 11.82 4.34 14.06
C ASP A 40 10.71 3.29 14.23
N VAL A 41 10.65 2.34 13.29
CA VAL A 41 9.67 1.25 13.27
C VAL A 41 10.38 -0.09 13.40
N ALA A 42 9.85 -0.98 14.25
CA ALA A 42 10.35 -2.34 14.37
C ALA A 42 10.00 -3.19 13.12
N ASP A 43 10.90 -4.10 12.74
CA ASP A 43 10.68 -5.03 11.63
C ASP A 43 9.32 -5.73 11.73
N GLY A 44 8.49 -5.59 10.70
CA GLY A 44 7.17 -6.21 10.63
C GLY A 44 6.05 -5.46 11.38
N ASP A 45 6.35 -4.47 12.22
CA ASP A 45 5.36 -3.64 12.93
C ASP A 45 5.08 -2.32 12.20
N VAL A 46 4.73 -2.41 10.91
CA VAL A 46 4.57 -1.25 10.01
C VAL A 46 3.12 -0.83 9.80
N ILE A 47 2.16 -1.63 10.25
CA ILE A 47 0.74 -1.40 10.01
C ILE A 47 0.12 -0.74 11.24
N ARG A 48 -0.38 0.49 11.06
CA ARG A 48 -1.15 1.20 12.07
C ARG A 48 -2.64 1.18 11.72
N GLN A 49 -3.50 0.97 12.72
CA GLN A 49 -4.93 1.20 12.58
C GLN A 49 -5.23 2.65 12.93
N LEU A 50 -5.65 3.43 11.92
CA LEU A 50 -5.96 4.85 12.07
C LEU A 50 -7.45 5.09 11.84
N ARG A 51 -7.98 6.14 12.47
CA ARG A 51 -9.37 6.56 12.30
C ARG A 51 -9.48 7.60 11.19
N VAL A 52 -10.45 7.42 10.29
CA VAL A 52 -10.84 8.45 9.33
C VAL A 52 -11.52 9.61 10.06
N THR A 53 -10.90 10.78 9.99
CA THR A 53 -11.33 12.02 10.64
C THR A 53 -12.13 12.91 9.71
N SER A 54 -11.88 12.84 8.40
CA SER A 54 -12.60 13.60 7.39
C SER A 54 -12.74 12.79 6.10
N ARG A 55 -13.86 12.99 5.41
CA ARG A 55 -14.09 12.55 4.04
C ARG A 55 -14.65 13.71 3.23
N VAL A 56 -14.09 13.94 2.04
CA VAL A 56 -14.63 14.88 1.06
C VAL A 56 -14.84 14.14 -0.25
N ASP A 57 -16.09 14.08 -0.71
CA ASP A 57 -16.44 13.59 -2.04
C ASP A 57 -16.22 14.73 -3.05
N ASP A 58 -15.21 14.56 -3.91
CA ASP A 58 -14.87 15.55 -4.94
C ASP A 58 -15.80 15.39 -6.17
N PRO A 59 -16.21 16.48 -6.83
CA PRO A 59 -17.04 16.40 -8.04
C PRO A 59 -16.46 15.56 -9.19
N SER A 60 -15.14 15.31 -9.21
CA SER A 60 -14.50 14.38 -10.15
C SER A 60 -14.81 12.90 -9.91
N GLY A 61 -15.49 12.58 -8.80
CA GLY A 61 -15.77 11.22 -8.34
C GLY A 61 -14.67 10.61 -7.47
N ALA A 62 -13.60 11.36 -7.19
CA ALA A 62 -12.59 10.97 -6.22
C ALA A 62 -13.04 11.25 -4.79
N VAL A 63 -12.48 10.53 -3.82
CA VAL A 63 -12.73 10.74 -2.39
C VAL A 63 -11.43 11.07 -1.69
N LEU A 64 -11.42 12.19 -0.98
CA LEU A 64 -10.31 12.59 -0.14
C LEU A 64 -10.58 12.08 1.27
N LEU A 65 -9.62 11.40 1.86
CA LEU A 65 -9.72 10.84 3.20
C LEU A 65 -8.58 11.40 4.04
N SER A 66 -8.93 12.03 5.16
CA SER A 66 -7.97 12.34 6.23
C SER A 66 -8.05 11.28 7.32
N VAL A 67 -6.89 10.81 7.76
CA VAL A 67 -6.73 9.97 8.94
C VAL A 67 -5.79 10.63 9.94
N ARG A 68 -6.03 10.45 11.22
CA ARG A 68 -5.19 11.01 12.29
C ARG A 68 -4.80 9.93 13.29
N GLY A 69 -3.57 10.01 13.80
CA GLY A 69 -3.09 9.14 14.86
C GLY A 69 -1.58 9.19 14.99
N ASP A 70 -0.97 8.07 15.38
CA ASP A 70 0.48 7.93 15.39
C ASP A 70 1.00 7.71 13.97
N VAL A 71 1.41 8.80 13.32
CA VAL A 71 1.87 8.83 11.93
C VAL A 71 3.23 9.48 11.85
N ALA A 72 4.12 8.90 11.04
CA ALA A 72 5.40 9.51 10.74
C ALA A 72 5.23 10.76 9.87
N ASN A 73 6.18 11.70 9.98
CA ASN A 73 6.28 12.81 9.04
C ASN A 73 6.56 12.31 7.62
N HIS A 74 6.12 13.08 6.63
CA HIS A 74 6.30 12.77 5.22
C HIS A 74 6.76 13.97 4.40
N ALA A 75 7.38 13.69 3.25
CA ALA A 75 7.77 14.66 2.23
C ALA A 75 6.77 14.66 1.06
N PRO A 76 6.64 15.78 0.33
CA PRO A 76 5.84 15.83 -0.89
C PRO A 76 6.26 14.75 -1.89
N GLY A 77 5.28 14.05 -2.46
CA GLY A 77 5.48 12.95 -3.41
C GLY A 77 5.57 11.56 -2.76
N GLN A 78 5.65 11.46 -1.42
CA GLN A 78 5.52 10.17 -0.73
C GLN A 78 4.08 9.67 -0.73
N TYR A 79 3.93 8.38 -0.42
CA TYR A 79 2.67 7.66 -0.40
C TYR A 79 2.51 6.84 0.88
N VAL A 80 1.28 6.47 1.18
CA VAL A 80 0.92 5.49 2.21
C VAL A 80 0.38 4.22 1.58
N SER A 81 0.58 3.09 2.23
CA SER A 81 -0.07 1.83 1.87
C SER A 81 -1.33 1.64 2.73
N VAL A 82 -2.50 1.59 2.09
CA VAL A 82 -3.78 1.33 2.76
C VAL A 82 -4.13 -0.14 2.58
N GLY A 83 -4.31 -0.85 3.70
CA GLY A 83 -4.72 -2.25 3.72
C GLY A 83 -6.23 -2.40 3.95
N VAL A 84 -6.91 -3.15 3.09
CA VAL A 84 -8.33 -3.48 3.20
C VAL A 84 -8.51 -4.99 3.24
N THR A 85 -9.32 -5.48 4.17
CA THR A 85 -9.77 -6.88 4.17
C THR A 85 -11.06 -6.98 3.35
N MET A 86 -10.98 -7.70 2.25
CA MET A 86 -12.09 -7.89 1.31
C MET A 86 -13.11 -8.90 1.87
N PRO A 87 -14.35 -8.94 1.34
CA PRO A 87 -15.39 -9.86 1.82
C PRO A 87 -15.04 -11.35 1.73
N ASP A 88 -14.12 -11.74 0.85
CA ASP A 88 -13.59 -13.09 0.71
C ASP A 88 -12.49 -13.44 1.75
N GLY A 89 -12.12 -12.48 2.61
CA GLY A 89 -11.08 -12.61 3.62
C GLY A 89 -9.68 -12.22 3.14
N ALA A 90 -9.48 -11.93 1.85
CA ALA A 90 -8.19 -11.50 1.34
C ALA A 90 -7.84 -10.09 1.81
N ARG A 91 -6.64 -9.91 2.36
CA ARG A 91 -6.13 -8.58 2.68
C ARG A 91 -5.35 -8.02 1.49
N GLN A 92 -5.81 -6.91 0.95
CA GLN A 92 -5.17 -6.23 -0.17
C GLN A 92 -4.58 -4.88 0.26
N LEU A 93 -3.37 -4.59 -0.21
CA LEU A 93 -2.71 -3.30 0.00
C LEU A 93 -2.67 -2.51 -1.30
N ARG A 94 -2.92 -1.20 -1.22
CA ARG A 94 -2.73 -0.25 -2.33
C ARG A 94 -2.08 1.03 -1.84
N GLN A 95 -1.20 1.58 -2.66
CA GLN A 95 -0.51 2.83 -2.39
C GLN A 95 -1.36 4.02 -2.83
N TYR A 96 -1.42 5.05 -1.99
CA TYR A 96 -2.04 6.34 -2.31
C TYR A 96 -1.08 7.47 -1.92
N SER A 97 -0.86 8.40 -2.85
CA SER A 97 -0.04 9.59 -2.59
C SER A 97 -0.68 10.49 -1.52
N LEU A 98 0.17 11.06 -0.68
CA LEU A 98 -0.23 12.05 0.31
C LEU A 98 -0.39 13.43 -0.36
N VAL A 99 -1.45 14.14 -0.02
CA VAL A 99 -1.80 15.45 -0.63
C VAL A 99 -1.77 16.62 0.34
N ASN A 100 -1.62 16.37 1.65
CA ASN A 100 -1.41 17.41 2.65
C ASN A 100 0.08 17.57 3.00
N ALA A 101 0.44 18.74 3.54
CA ALA A 101 1.73 18.90 4.22
C ALA A 101 1.73 18.15 5.56
N PRO A 102 2.88 17.73 6.08
CA PRO A 102 2.97 17.11 7.40
C PRO A 102 2.57 18.11 8.49
N GLU A 103 1.34 17.99 8.98
CA GLU A 103 0.80 18.82 10.06
C GLU A 103 -0.21 18.03 10.91
N ASN A 104 -0.25 18.34 12.21
CA ASN A 104 -1.26 17.82 13.15
C ASN A 104 -1.39 16.29 13.21
N ASN A 105 -0.32 15.55 12.88
CA ASN A 105 -0.30 14.09 12.78
C ASN A 105 -1.45 13.55 11.90
N GLU A 106 -1.76 14.27 10.83
CA GLU A 106 -2.80 13.93 9.88
C GLU A 106 -2.20 13.56 8.53
N LEU A 107 -2.76 12.53 7.91
CA LEU A 107 -2.45 12.11 6.56
C LEU A 107 -3.71 12.22 5.71
N THR A 108 -3.64 12.96 4.62
CA THR A 108 -4.71 13.08 3.63
C THR A 108 -4.26 12.43 2.34
N PHE A 109 -5.07 11.52 1.81
CA PHE A 109 -4.83 10.87 0.52
C PHE A 109 -6.13 10.85 -0.30
N VAL A 110 -5.98 10.69 -1.61
CA VAL A 110 -7.09 10.74 -2.57
C VAL A 110 -7.25 9.39 -3.24
N VAL A 111 -8.49 8.89 -3.25
CA VAL A 111 -8.85 7.63 -3.88
C VAL A 111 -9.79 7.92 -5.03
N LYS A 112 -9.38 7.59 -6.25
CA LYS A 112 -10.25 7.60 -7.43
C LYS A 112 -10.79 6.17 -7.65
N PRO A 113 -12.11 5.95 -7.56
CA PRO A 113 -12.70 4.66 -7.88
C PRO A 113 -12.41 4.27 -9.33
N VAL A 114 -11.98 3.04 -9.55
CA VAL A 114 -11.77 2.48 -10.89
C VAL A 114 -12.99 1.64 -11.26
N GLY A 115 -13.86 2.17 -12.11
CA GLY A 115 -15.02 1.44 -12.62
C GLY A 115 -14.63 0.26 -13.51
N ALA A 116 -15.57 -0.66 -13.72
CA ALA A 116 -15.41 -1.68 -14.75
C ALA A 116 -15.44 -1.02 -16.14
N ASP A 117 -14.64 -1.56 -17.06
CA ASP A 117 -14.56 -1.06 -18.45
C ASP A 117 -14.47 -2.23 -19.44
N GLY A 118 -15.60 -2.52 -20.10
CA GLY A 118 -15.74 -3.70 -20.95
C GLY A 118 -15.46 -5.00 -20.19
N ASP A 119 -14.41 -5.70 -20.60
CA ASP A 119 -13.96 -6.96 -19.96
C ASP A 119 -13.05 -6.73 -18.74
N HIS A 120 -12.70 -5.48 -18.40
CA HIS A 120 -11.88 -5.16 -17.23
C HIS A 120 -12.74 -5.03 -15.98
N PRO A 121 -12.49 -5.83 -14.93
CA PRO A 121 -13.24 -5.74 -13.68
C PRO A 121 -12.96 -4.42 -12.96
N ALA A 122 -13.91 -3.97 -12.14
CA ALA A 122 -13.74 -2.79 -11.30
C ALA A 122 -12.63 -2.99 -10.27
N GLY A 123 -11.92 -1.91 -9.93
CA GLY A 123 -10.83 -1.96 -8.96
C GLY A 123 -11.34 -2.20 -7.54
N GLU A 124 -11.05 -3.37 -6.97
CA GLU A 124 -11.60 -3.83 -5.69
C GLU A 124 -11.42 -2.83 -4.53
N VAL A 125 -10.16 -2.50 -4.18
CA VAL A 125 -9.86 -1.65 -3.02
C VAL A 125 -10.41 -0.24 -3.19
N SER A 126 -10.29 0.35 -4.39
CA SER A 126 -10.73 1.73 -4.65
C SER A 126 -12.25 1.90 -4.52
N ASN A 127 -13.03 0.97 -5.07
CA ASN A 127 -14.49 0.98 -4.96
C ASN A 127 -14.94 0.61 -3.56
N TRP A 128 -14.25 -0.34 -2.91
CA TRP A 128 -14.55 -0.70 -1.53
C TRP A 128 -14.37 0.49 -0.59
N ILE A 129 -13.26 1.23 -0.71
CA ILE A 129 -13.02 2.45 0.08
C ILE A 129 -14.11 3.49 -0.18
N GLN A 130 -14.43 3.76 -1.44
CA GLN A 130 -15.44 4.75 -1.80
C GLN A 130 -16.82 4.41 -1.24
N ALA A 131 -17.22 3.13 -1.25
CA ALA A 131 -18.53 2.71 -0.76
C ALA A 131 -18.61 2.60 0.78
N ASN A 132 -17.52 2.18 1.45
CA ASN A 132 -17.58 1.71 2.85
C ASN A 132 -16.86 2.60 3.85
N VAL A 133 -15.93 3.44 3.41
CA VAL A 133 -15.10 4.23 4.34
C VAL A 133 -15.71 5.61 4.54
N TRP A 134 -16.20 5.87 5.73
CA TRP A 134 -16.83 7.13 6.13
C TRP A 134 -16.17 7.68 7.39
N SER A 135 -16.18 9.01 7.54
CA SER A 135 -15.76 9.64 8.80
C SER A 135 -16.73 9.25 9.90
N ALA A 136 -16.21 8.98 11.11
CA ALA A 136 -17.06 8.77 12.27
C ALA A 136 -17.67 10.12 12.70
N THR A 137 -18.84 10.46 12.17
CA THR A 137 -19.61 11.61 12.65
C THR A 137 -20.23 11.23 13.99
N PHE A 138 -19.60 11.64 15.10
CA PHE A 138 -20.30 11.76 16.37
C PHE A 138 -21.08 13.08 16.34
N SER A 139 -22.39 13.01 16.07
CA SER A 139 -23.31 14.09 16.42
C SER A 139 -23.62 14.00 17.91
N MET A 140 -23.49 15.12 18.62
CA MET A 140 -24.00 15.32 19.98
C MET A 140 -25.46 15.76 19.93
#